data_AF-A0A9P6QUC3-F1
#
_entry.id   AF-A0A9P6QUC3-F1
#
_cell.length_a   1.000
_cell.length_b   1.000
_cell.length_c   1.000
_cell.angle_alpha   90.00
_cell.angle_beta   90.00
_cell.angle_gamma   90.00
#
_symmetry.space_group_name_H-M   'P 1'
#
loop_
_entity.id
_entity.type
_entity.pdbx_description
1 polymer ?
#
loop_
_entity_poly.entity_id
_entity_poly.type
_entity_poly.pdbx_seq_one_letter_code
_entity_poly.pdbx_strand_id
1 'polypeptide(L)'
;ESRAFLSEDGLPQQIEYFLASDPSAVVEHTKTVLYLLDDDIANIREGELRIHRLRRDDGISSIRSIQTLEIELAEIMKGSFDHFMQKEIYEQPDSVVNTMRGRVNFDTHKVTLGGLKSYLPTIRRCRRIVFIACGTSYHSALA
;
A
#
# COMPACT_ATOMS: atom_id res chain seq x y z
N GLU A 1 -22.86 -1.57 -5.46
CA GLU A 1 -23.66 -2.65 -4.84
C GLU A 1 -23.28 -2.81 -3.39
N SER A 2 -24.22 -3.27 -2.58
CA SER A 2 -24.06 -3.43 -1.15
C SER A 2 -23.32 -4.70 -0.80
N ARG A 3 -22.39 -4.64 0.15
CA ARG A 3 -21.77 -5.83 0.72
C ARG A 3 -22.28 -5.99 2.14
N ALA A 4 -23.30 -6.83 2.32
CA ALA A 4 -23.68 -7.36 3.61
C ALA A 4 -22.69 -8.48 3.97
N PHE A 5 -22.01 -8.35 5.10
CA PHE A 5 -21.23 -9.44 5.67
C PHE A 5 -22.18 -10.26 6.55
N LEU A 6 -22.68 -11.37 6.01
CA LEU A 6 -23.57 -12.31 6.71
C LEU A 6 -22.73 -13.42 7.35
N SER A 7 -23.10 -13.86 8.56
CA SER A 7 -22.50 -15.05 9.16
C SER A 7 -22.93 -16.33 8.41
N GLU A 8 -22.24 -17.46 8.65
CA GLU A 8 -22.63 -18.77 8.08
C GLU A 8 -24.08 -19.16 8.40
N ASP A 9 -24.62 -18.66 9.52
CA ASP A 9 -25.99 -18.90 9.99
C ASP A 9 -27.02 -17.91 9.42
N GLY A 10 -26.63 -17.02 8.50
CA GLY A 10 -27.53 -16.05 7.86
C GLY A 10 -27.98 -14.89 8.78
N LEU A 11 -27.35 -14.73 9.94
CA LEU A 11 -27.58 -13.61 10.85
C LEU A 11 -26.70 -12.41 10.48
N PRO A 12 -27.16 -11.16 10.70
CA PRO A 12 -26.33 -9.98 10.51
C PRO A 12 -25.18 -10.02 11.52
N GLN A 13 -23.96 -10.18 11.01
CA GLN A 13 -22.76 -10.15 11.83
C GLN A 13 -22.46 -8.69 12.21
N GLN A 14 -22.11 -8.46 13.47
CA GLN A 14 -21.66 -7.14 13.91
C GLN A 14 -20.35 -6.80 13.17
N ILE A 15 -20.36 -5.67 12.46
CA ILE A 15 -19.23 -5.21 11.65
C ILE A 15 -18.85 -3.78 12.04
N GLU A 16 -17.54 -3.54 12.10
CA GLU A 16 -16.95 -2.24 12.36
C GLU A 16 -16.21 -1.75 11.11
N TYR A 17 -16.40 -0.48 10.76
CA TYR A 17 -15.71 0.17 9.65
C TYR A 17 -14.83 1.28 10.20
N PHE A 18 -13.55 1.27 9.83
CA PHE A 18 -12.59 2.31 10.17
C PHE A 18 -12.30 3.14 8.92
N LEU A 19 -12.43 4.46 9.03
CA LEU A 19 -12.06 5.40 7.97
C LEU A 19 -10.80 6.13 8.40
N ALA A 20 -9.75 6.00 7.60
CA ALA A 20 -8.48 6.66 7.84
C ALA A 20 -7.87 7.12 6.52
N SER A 21 -7.08 8.19 6.58
CA SER A 21 -6.27 8.65 5.45
C SER A 21 -5.01 7.82 5.26
N ASP A 22 -4.56 7.12 6.31
CA ASP A 22 -3.34 6.33 6.32
C ASP A 22 -3.58 4.94 6.96
N PRO A 23 -3.08 3.85 6.35
CA PRO A 23 -3.21 2.49 6.88
C PRO A 23 -2.65 2.28 8.29
N SER A 24 -1.63 3.03 8.70
CA SER A 24 -1.00 2.90 10.03
C SER A 24 -1.98 3.17 11.18
N ALA A 25 -3.00 3.99 10.94
CA ALA A 25 -4.04 4.29 11.94
C ALA A 25 -5.04 3.13 12.15
N VAL A 26 -5.10 2.17 11.23
CA VAL A 26 -6.09 1.07 11.27
C VAL A 26 -5.47 -0.31 11.41
N VAL A 27 -4.16 -0.45 11.17
CA VAL A 27 -3.46 -1.75 11.16
C VAL A 27 -3.53 -2.50 12.49
N GLU A 28 -3.71 -1.80 13.62
CA GLU A 28 -3.95 -2.40 14.94
C GLU A 28 -5.31 -3.11 15.03
N HIS A 29 -6.32 -2.61 14.29
CA HIS A 29 -7.69 -3.14 14.31
C HIS A 29 -7.95 -4.13 13.18
N THR A 30 -7.40 -3.88 11.99
CA THR A 30 -7.61 -4.75 10.82
C THR A 30 -6.50 -4.61 9.80
N LYS A 31 -6.14 -5.72 9.15
CA LYS A 31 -5.28 -5.73 7.95
C LYS A 31 -6.08 -5.69 6.65
N THR A 32 -7.40 -5.80 6.73
CA THR A 32 -8.29 -5.85 5.58
C THR A 32 -8.76 -4.45 5.24
N VAL A 33 -8.23 -3.88 4.15
CA VAL A 33 -8.51 -2.51 3.73
C VAL A 33 -9.09 -2.43 2.33
N LEU A 34 -9.77 -1.33 2.06
CA LEU A 34 -10.27 -0.97 0.75
C LEU A 34 -9.85 0.47 0.49
N TYR A 35 -9.11 0.70 -0.60
CA TYR A 35 -8.71 2.04 -1.00
C TYR A 35 -9.78 2.70 -1.86
N LEU A 36 -10.19 3.89 -1.46
CA LEU A 36 -11.02 4.77 -2.28
C LEU A 36 -10.15 5.42 -3.35
N LEU A 37 -10.73 5.61 -4.54
CA LEU A 37 -10.13 6.36 -5.63
C LEU A 37 -10.79 7.73 -5.74
N ASP A 38 -10.24 8.57 -6.60
CA ASP A 38 -10.84 9.85 -6.96
C ASP A 38 -12.31 9.67 -7.37
N ASP A 39 -13.14 10.63 -6.95
CA ASP A 39 -14.60 10.68 -7.14
C ASP A 39 -15.40 9.52 -6.52
N ASP A 40 -14.78 8.67 -5.72
CA ASP A 40 -15.49 7.65 -4.95
C ASP A 40 -16.18 8.27 -3.72
N ILE A 41 -17.44 7.88 -3.52
CA ILE A 41 -18.24 8.26 -2.37
C ILE A 41 -18.60 6.96 -1.62
N ALA A 42 -18.00 6.77 -0.46
CA ALA A 42 -18.35 5.69 0.44
C ALA A 42 -19.61 6.06 1.26
N ASN A 43 -20.64 5.23 1.17
CA ASN A 43 -21.84 5.28 1.99
C ASN A 43 -21.89 4.05 2.89
N ILE A 44 -21.85 4.25 4.20
CA ILE A 44 -22.01 3.19 5.19
C ILE A 44 -23.36 3.37 5.85
N ARG A 45 -24.26 2.41 5.66
CA ARG A 45 -25.62 2.46 6.21
C ARG A 45 -26.10 1.04 6.52
N GLU A 46 -26.77 0.87 7.65
CA GLU A 46 -27.38 -0.42 8.04
C GLU A 46 -26.38 -1.59 8.05
N GLY A 47 -25.11 -1.32 8.42
CA GLY A 47 -24.04 -2.33 8.44
C GLY A 47 -23.42 -2.62 7.07
N GLU A 48 -23.88 -1.99 6.00
CA GLU A 48 -23.39 -2.23 4.65
C GLU A 48 -22.55 -1.06 4.13
N LEU A 49 -21.40 -1.38 3.51
CA LEU A 49 -20.59 -0.42 2.76
C LEU A 49 -20.99 -0.44 1.27
N ARG A 50 -21.38 0.72 0.74
CA ARG A 50 -21.66 0.96 -0.68
C ARG A 50 -20.74 2.03 -1.21
N ILE A 51 -20.16 1.79 -2.39
CA ILE A 51 -19.34 2.78 -3.09
C ILE A 51 -20.12 3.29 -4.28
N HIS A 52 -20.33 4.61 -4.30
CA HIS A 52 -20.92 5.34 -5.39
C HIS A 52 -19.83 6.14 -6.09
N ARG A 53 -20.03 6.46 -7.36
CA ARG A 53 -19.15 7.34 -8.11
C ARG A 53 -19.97 8.40 -8.81
N LEU A 54 -19.47 9.63 -8.81
CA LEU A 54 -20.18 10.78 -9.36
C LEU A 54 -20.33 10.70 -10.89
N ARG A 55 -19.37 10.10 -11.61
CA ARG A 55 -19.34 9.93 -13.07
C ARG A 55 -19.36 8.45 -13.46
N ARG A 56 -20.31 8.05 -14.31
CA ARG A 56 -20.47 6.65 -14.78
C ARG A 56 -19.62 6.28 -16.01
N ASP A 57 -19.06 7.27 -16.73
CA ASP A 57 -18.54 7.08 -18.09
C ASP A 57 -17.06 6.69 -18.21
N ASP A 58 -16.32 6.58 -17.11
CA ASP A 58 -14.86 6.38 -17.19
C ASP A 58 -14.43 4.91 -17.40
N GLY A 59 -15.37 3.99 -17.65
CA GLY A 59 -15.10 2.57 -17.88
C GLY A 59 -14.51 1.80 -16.68
N ILE A 60 -14.38 2.45 -15.52
CA ILE A 60 -13.85 1.88 -14.29
C ILE A 60 -15.02 1.34 -13.45
N SER A 61 -14.95 0.05 -13.11
CA SER A 61 -15.95 -0.61 -12.26
C SER A 61 -16.09 0.10 -10.91
N SER A 62 -17.30 0.17 -10.36
CA SER A 62 -17.53 0.61 -8.96
C SER A 62 -17.06 -0.41 -7.92
N ILE A 63 -16.57 -1.57 -8.36
CA ILE A 63 -16.03 -2.62 -7.49
C ILE A 63 -14.59 -2.25 -7.14
N ARG A 64 -14.31 -2.15 -5.84
CA ARG A 64 -12.95 -2.03 -5.31
C ARG A 64 -12.50 -3.38 -4.77
N SER A 65 -11.24 -3.74 -5.03
CA SER A 65 -10.64 -4.92 -4.43
C SER A 65 -10.35 -4.64 -2.96
N ILE A 66 -10.72 -5.61 -2.13
CA ILE A 66 -10.24 -5.67 -0.75
C ILE A 66 -8.78 -6.13 -0.83
N GLN A 67 -7.92 -5.43 -0.11
CA GLN A 67 -6.50 -5.72 -0.04
C GLN A 67 -6.12 -6.05 1.40
N THR A 68 -5.17 -6.96 1.55
CA THR A 68 -4.57 -7.26 2.85
C THR A 68 -3.28 -6.46 2.97
N LEU A 69 -3.16 -5.64 4.03
CA LEU A 69 -1.94 -4.93 4.35
C LEU A 69 -0.82 -5.93 4.69
N GLU A 70 0.35 -5.74 4.08
CA GLU A 70 1.57 -6.49 4.39
C GLU A 70 2.35 -5.90 5.57
N ILE A 71 1.93 -4.72 6.06
CA ILE A 71 2.58 -4.02 7.18
C ILE A 71 2.26 -4.73 8.49
N GLU A 72 3.28 -4.97 9.29
CA GLU A 72 3.13 -5.49 10.65
C GLU A 72 3.08 -4.37 11.68
N LEU A 73 2.30 -4.55 12.76
CA LEU A 73 2.15 -3.54 13.81
C LEU A 73 3.50 -3.13 14.43
N ALA A 74 4.44 -4.06 14.52
CA ALA A 74 5.79 -3.80 15.04
C ALA A 74 6.58 -2.81 14.18
N GLU A 75 6.30 -2.70 12.87
CA GLU A 75 7.02 -1.82 11.96
C GLU A 75 6.70 -0.34 12.23
N ILE A 76 5.48 -0.05 12.71
CA ILE A 76 5.01 1.31 13.02
C ILE A 76 5.17 1.70 14.50
N MET A 77 5.65 0.78 15.32
CA MET A 77 5.89 0.97 16.76
C MET A 77 7.35 1.36 17.02
N LYS A 78 7.63 2.03 18.14
CA LYS A 78 9.02 2.33 18.56
C LYS A 78 9.80 1.10 19.03
N GLY A 79 9.12 0.03 19.43
CA GLY A 79 9.76 -1.14 20.03
C GLY A 79 10.57 -0.77 21.27
N SER A 80 11.82 -1.20 21.32
CA SER A 80 12.76 -0.93 22.42
C SER A 80 13.50 0.42 22.31
N PHE A 81 13.18 1.26 21.34
CA PHE A 81 13.86 2.55 21.13
C PHE A 81 13.08 3.71 21.74
N ASP A 82 13.81 4.76 22.17
CA ASP A 82 13.19 5.95 22.76
C ASP A 82 12.51 6.83 21.69
N HIS A 83 13.06 6.85 20.47
CA HIS A 83 12.63 7.68 19.35
C HIS A 83 12.50 6.86 18.05
N PHE A 84 11.52 7.21 17.21
CA PHE A 84 11.35 6.61 15.87
C PHE A 84 12.56 6.82 14.97
N MET A 85 13.12 8.04 14.95
CA MET A 85 14.33 8.33 14.18
C MET A 85 15.50 7.42 14.58
N GLN A 86 15.65 7.11 15.88
CA GLN A 86 16.68 6.20 16.35
C GLN A 86 16.42 4.77 15.86
N LYS A 87 15.18 4.27 16.01
CA LYS A 87 14.76 2.97 15.45
C LYS A 87 15.10 2.89 13.95
N GLU A 88 14.62 3.85 13.16
CA GLU A 88 14.79 3.87 11.70
C GLU A 88 16.26 3.93 11.27
N ILE A 89 17.13 4.63 12.01
CA ILE A 89 18.57 4.64 11.77
C ILE A 89 19.19 3.26 12.03
N TYR A 90 18.81 2.62 13.14
CA TYR A 90 19.33 1.30 13.51
C TYR A 90 18.79 0.17 12.63
N GLU A 91 17.59 0.32 12.05
CA GLU A 91 16.95 -0.65 11.16
C GLU A 91 17.43 -0.54 9.70
N GLN A 92 18.32 0.40 9.36
CA GLN A 92 18.85 0.54 8.00
C GLN A 92 19.49 -0.74 7.43
N PRO A 93 20.28 -1.54 8.18
CA PRO A 93 20.85 -2.78 7.65
C PRO A 93 19.77 -3.75 7.16
N ASP A 94 18.72 -3.95 7.95
CA ASP A 94 17.60 -4.83 7.59
C ASP A 94 16.77 -4.24 6.45
N SER A 95 16.54 -2.92 6.46
CA SER A 95 15.82 -2.19 5.41
C SER A 95 16.51 -2.30 4.05
N VAL A 96 17.85 -2.23 4.02
CA VAL A 96 18.66 -2.43 2.81
C VAL A 96 18.56 -3.88 2.31
N VAL A 97 18.63 -4.87 3.21
CA VAL A 97 18.45 -6.29 2.85
C VAL A 97 17.05 -6.55 2.30
N ASN A 98 16.01 -6.00 2.92
CA ASN A 98 14.62 -6.09 2.46
C ASN A 98 14.42 -5.45 1.09
N THR A 99 15.09 -4.31 0.85
CA THR A 99 15.09 -3.65 -0.46
C THR A 99 15.68 -4.54 -1.55
N MET A 100 16.73 -5.32 -1.24
CA MET A 100 17.36 -6.24 -2.19
C MET A 100 16.65 -7.60 -2.32
N ARG A 101 15.82 -7.98 -1.34
CA ARG A 101 15.16 -9.30 -1.26
C ARG A 101 14.36 -9.60 -2.54
N GLY A 102 14.63 -10.76 -3.14
CA GLY A 102 14.00 -11.21 -4.39
C GLY A 102 14.40 -10.41 -5.64
N ARG A 103 15.24 -9.38 -5.50
CA ARG A 103 15.69 -8.50 -6.60
C ARG A 103 17.15 -8.73 -6.97
N VAL A 104 18.01 -9.03 -6.00
CA VAL A 104 19.45 -9.29 -6.22
C VAL A 104 19.74 -10.76 -5.98
N ASN A 105 20.34 -11.43 -6.97
CA ASN A 105 20.89 -12.77 -6.81
C ASN A 105 22.42 -12.66 -6.75
N PHE A 106 22.97 -12.89 -5.56
CA PHE A 106 24.41 -12.75 -5.30
C PHE A 106 25.25 -13.86 -5.93
N ASP A 107 24.72 -15.08 -6.09
CA ASP A 107 25.46 -16.19 -6.71
C ASP A 107 25.71 -15.94 -8.21
N THR A 108 24.68 -15.44 -8.90
CA THR A 108 24.70 -15.17 -10.35
C THR A 108 25.06 -13.73 -10.69
N HIS A 109 25.20 -12.86 -9.68
CA HIS A 109 25.42 -11.42 -9.83
C HIS A 109 24.38 -10.72 -10.73
N LYS A 110 23.11 -11.14 -10.64
CA LYS A 110 22.01 -10.60 -11.45
C LYS A 110 21.03 -9.79 -10.62
N VAL A 111 20.55 -8.69 -11.20
CA VAL A 111 19.48 -7.85 -10.65
C VAL A 111 18.23 -7.98 -11.51
N THR A 112 17.10 -8.31 -10.88
CA THR A 112 15.79 -8.44 -11.51
C THR A 112 14.76 -7.61 -10.77
N LEU A 113 14.22 -6.59 -11.43
CA LEU A 113 13.13 -5.76 -10.90
C LEU A 113 11.81 -6.21 -11.53
N GLY A 114 11.10 -7.12 -10.86
CA GLY A 114 9.88 -7.77 -11.39
C GLY A 114 8.85 -6.78 -11.93
N GLY A 115 8.56 -5.71 -11.18
CA GLY A 115 7.61 -4.66 -11.57
C GLY A 115 8.00 -3.84 -12.81
N LEU A 116 9.28 -3.88 -13.21
CA LEU A 116 9.78 -3.14 -14.38
C LEU A 116 10.04 -4.05 -15.59
N LYS A 117 9.94 -5.37 -15.45
CA LYS A 117 10.38 -6.35 -16.47
C LYS A 117 9.74 -6.11 -17.85
N SER A 118 8.44 -5.82 -17.90
CA SER A 118 7.70 -5.52 -19.14
C SER A 118 8.10 -4.18 -19.77
N TYR A 119 8.60 -3.24 -18.98
CA TYR A 119 8.96 -1.88 -19.41
C TYR A 119 10.44 -1.71 -19.75
N LEU A 120 11.30 -2.66 -19.37
CA LEU A 120 12.75 -2.61 -19.62
C LEU A 120 13.11 -2.31 -21.09
N PRO A 121 12.47 -2.90 -22.12
CA PRO A 121 12.80 -2.58 -23.51
C PRO A 121 12.54 -1.11 -23.85
N THR A 122 11.50 -0.50 -23.28
CA THR A 122 11.17 0.91 -23.49
C THR A 122 12.14 1.81 -22.73
N ILE A 123 12.41 1.51 -21.46
CA ILE A 123 13.36 2.27 -20.62
C ILE A 123 14.75 2.29 -21.27
N ARG A 124 15.22 1.16 -21.82
CA ARG A 124 16.54 1.06 -22.50
C ARG A 124 16.66 1.91 -23.76
N ARG A 125 15.55 2.33 -24.38
CA ARG A 125 15.54 3.20 -25.56
C ARG A 125 15.40 4.68 -25.21
N CYS A 126 15.11 5.02 -23.95
CA CYS A 126 14.99 6.40 -23.52
C CYS A 126 16.34 7.13 -23.65
N ARG A 127 16.29 8.37 -24.13
CA ARG A 127 17.49 9.23 -24.30
C ARG A 127 17.72 10.18 -23.11
N ARG A 128 16.79 10.20 -22.16
CA ARG A 128 16.81 11.08 -20.99
C ARG A 128 16.06 10.41 -19.85
N ILE A 129 16.64 10.48 -18.65
CA ILE A 129 15.99 10.15 -17.38
C ILE A 129 15.78 11.46 -16.64
N VAL A 130 14.59 11.65 -16.08
CA VAL A 130 14.24 12.84 -15.30
C VAL A 130 13.83 12.37 -13.91
N PHE A 131 14.51 12.88 -12.89
CA PHE A 131 14.15 12.66 -11.49
C PHE A 131 13.35 13.87 -10.98
N ILE A 132 12.20 13.61 -10.36
CA ILE A 132 11.32 14.64 -9.80
C ILE A 132 11.13 14.28 -8.32
N ALA A 133 11.63 15.12 -7.42
CA ALA A 133 11.61 14.89 -5.98
C ALA A 133 11.77 16.20 -5.20
N CYS A 134 11.46 16.19 -3.89
CA CYS A 134 11.68 17.31 -2.97
C CYS A 134 12.46 16.83 -1.72
N GLY A 135 13.17 17.73 -1.05
CA GLY A 135 13.81 17.45 0.26
C GLY A 135 14.83 16.30 0.23
N THR A 136 14.76 15.40 1.22
CA THR A 136 15.67 14.24 1.34
C THR A 136 15.59 13.30 0.13
N SER A 137 14.43 13.12 -0.48
CA SER A 137 14.28 12.33 -1.71
C SER A 137 15.00 12.94 -2.91
N TYR A 138 15.12 14.28 -2.98
CA TYR A 138 15.93 14.94 -3.99
C TYR A 138 17.42 14.67 -3.78
N HIS A 139 17.88 14.67 -2.52
CA HIS A 139 19.27 14.32 -2.20
C HIS A 139 19.61 12.87 -2.60
N SER A 140 18.69 11.93 -2.42
CA SER A 140 18.89 10.54 -2.89
C SER A 140 19.02 10.41 -4.41
N ALA A 141 18.48 11.34 -5.20
CA ALA A 141 18.61 11.34 -6.65
C ALA A 141 19.90 12.04 -7.14
N LEU A 142 20.53 12.86 -6.29
CA LEU A 142 21.80 13.54 -6.57
C LEU A 142 23.03 12.72 -6.17
N ALA A 143 22.91 11.97 -5.07
CA ALA A 143 23.98 11.15 -4.49
C ALA A 143 24.32 9.93 -5.38
#